data_AF-U3TZI7-F1
#
_entry.id   AF-U3TZI7-F1
#
_cell.length_a   1.000
_cell.length_b   1.000
_cell.length_c   1.000
_cell.angle_alpha   90.00
_cell.angle_beta   90.00
_cell.angle_gamma   90.00
#
_symmetry.space_group_name_H-M   'P 1'
#
loop_
_entity.id
_entity.type
_entity.pdbx_description
1 polymer ?
#
loop_
_entity_poly.entity_id
_entity_poly.type
_entity_poly.pdbx_seq_one_letter_code
_entity_poly.pdbx_strand_id
1 'polypeptide(L)' 'MNVPVTHDGGLTFAAGISAPGKYVEMVAQMNILVLISNCPQLNNPCNGYNPTPIGVSVW' A
#
# COMPACT_ATOMS: atom_id res chain seq x y z
N MET A 1 -2.84 -0.38 2.00
CA MET A 1 -3.09 -1.09 3.27
C MET A 1 -4.31 -0.46 3.92
N ASN A 2 -5.33 -1.24 4.28
CA ASN A 2 -6.54 -0.75 4.91
C ASN A 2 -6.77 -1.52 6.22
N VAL A 3 -6.24 -0.99 7.33
CA VAL A 3 -6.29 -1.64 8.65
C VAL A 3 -6.82 -0.65 9.68
N PRO A 4 -8.14 -0.38 9.69
CA PRO A 4 -8.74 0.50 10.68
C PRO A 4 -8.65 -0.08 12.10
N VAL A 5 -8.56 0.84 13.07
CA VAL A 5 -8.69 0.54 14.50
C VAL A 5 -10.18 0.43 14.85
N THR A 6 -10.57 -0.62 15.57
CA THR A 6 -11.96 -0.81 16.03
C THR A 6 -12.26 0.05 17.25
N HIS A 7 -13.55 0.20 17.60
CA HIS A 7 -13.92 0.96 18.81
C HIS A 7 -13.33 0.37 20.11
N ASP A 8 -13.14 -0.94 20.17
CA ASP A 8 -12.53 -1.61 21.33
C ASP A 8 -10.98 -1.58 21.29
N GLY A 9 -10.37 -0.87 20.33
CA GLY A 9 -8.92 -0.73 20.18
C GLY A 9 -8.22 -1.87 19.44
N GLY A 10 -8.98 -2.79 18.83
CA GLY A 10 -8.45 -3.86 17.98
C GLY A 10 -8.10 -3.39 16.57
N LEU A 11 -7.58 -4.30 15.74
CA LEU A 11 -7.29 -4.04 14.31
C LEU A 11 -8.19 -4.91 13.43
N THR A 12 -8.72 -4.34 12.36
CA THR A 12 -9.47 -5.09 11.34
C THR A 12 -8.76 -4.98 10.00
N PHE A 13 -8.44 -6.10 9.37
CA PHE A 13 -7.87 -6.13 8.02
C PHE A 13 -9.00 -6.02 7.00
N ALA A 14 -9.23 -4.83 6.48
CA ALA A 14 -10.28 -4.56 5.53
C ALA A 14 -9.78 -4.65 4.07
N ALA A 15 -10.71 -4.77 3.13
CA ALA A 15 -10.40 -4.76 1.71
C ALA A 15 -9.68 -3.46 1.31
N GLY A 16 -8.73 -3.56 0.37
CA GLY A 16 -8.09 -2.39 -0.21
C GLY A 16 -9.10 -1.45 -0.88
N ILE A 17 -8.92 -0.13 -0.70
CA ILE A 17 -9.75 0.94 -1.30
C ILE A 17 -9.06 1.65 -2.48
N SER A 18 -7.85 1.21 -2.83
CA SER A 18 -7.14 1.66 -4.03
C SER A 18 -7.75 1.06 -5.29
N ALA A 19 -7.47 1.68 -6.44
CA ALA A 19 -7.90 1.21 -7.75
C ALA A 19 -6.75 1.38 -8.77
N PRO A 20 -6.78 0.67 -9.92
CA PRO A 20 -5.80 0.88 -10.98
C PRO A 20 -5.66 2.35 -11.36
N GLY A 21 -4.41 2.81 -11.57
CA GLY A 21 -4.10 4.19 -11.94
C GLY A 21 -4.04 5.19 -10.78
N LYS A 22 -4.46 4.82 -9.55
CA LYS A 22 -4.19 5.67 -8.37
C LYS A 22 -2.69 5.65 -8.06
N TYR A 23 -2.13 6.83 -7.80
CA TYR A 23 -0.73 7.00 -7.45
C TYR A 23 -0.58 7.91 -6.23
N VAL A 24 0.61 7.84 -5.63
CA VAL A 24 1.09 8.84 -4.67
C VAL A 24 2.33 9.49 -5.28
N GLU A 25 2.46 10.79 -5.06
CA GLU A 25 3.60 11.58 -5.51
C GLU A 25 4.30 12.15 -4.27
N MET A 26 5.63 12.11 -4.27
CA MET A 26 6.45 12.52 -3.15
C MET A 26 7.58 13.42 -3.64
N VAL A 27 7.86 14.49 -2.90
CA VAL A 27 9.00 15.38 -3.15
C VAL A 27 10.13 15.01 -2.20
N ALA A 28 11.30 14.70 -2.74
CA ALA A 28 12.51 14.52 -1.94
C ALA A 28 13.00 15.90 -1.43
N GLN A 29 12.78 16.19 -0.15
CA GLN A 29 13.24 17.45 0.47
C GLN A 29 14.76 17.49 0.76
N MET A 30 15.44 16.36 0.54
CA MET A 30 16.89 16.19 0.66
C MET A 30 17.33 14.96 -0.15
N ASN A 31 18.63 14.70 -0.20
CA ASN A 31 19.16 13.47 -0.79
C ASN A 31 18.71 12.25 0.01
N ILE A 32 18.03 11.31 -0.64
CA ILE A 32 17.47 10.10 -0.03
C ILE A 32 17.76 8.86 -0.88
N LEU A 33 17.70 7.69 -0.25
CA LEU A 33 17.61 6.39 -0.91
C LEU A 33 16.20 5.85 -0.73
N VAL A 34 15.55 5.44 -1.83
CA VAL A 34 14.20 4.87 -1.81
C VAL A 34 14.27 3.37 -2.04
N LEU A 35 13.59 2.60 -1.19
CA LEU A 35 13.38 1.16 -1.33
C LEU A 35 11.87 0.90 -1.33
N ILE A 36 11.40 0.13 -2.32
CA ILE A 36 9.99 -0.27 -2.43
C ILE A 36 9.91 -1.79 -2.42
N SER A 37 9.03 -2.33 -1.56
CA SER A 37 8.69 -3.75 -1.52
C SER A 37 7.23 -3.92 -1.97
N ASN A 38 7.02 -4.63 -3.07
CA ASN A 38 5.67 -5.02 -3.51
C ASN A 38 5.21 -6.23 -2.67
N CYS A 39 4.36 -6.00 -1.68
CA CYS A 39 3.98 -7.01 -0.69
C CYS A 39 3.39 -8.28 -1.34
N PRO A 40 3.99 -9.47 -1.12
CA PRO A 40 3.55 -10.71 -1.76
C PRO A 40 2.48 -11.50 -0.97
N GLN A 41 1.98 -10.97 0.16
CA GLN A 41 1.14 -11.73 1.08
C GLN A 41 -0.19 -12.14 0.44
N LEU A 42 -0.43 -13.44 0.27
CA LEU A 42 -1.66 -13.96 -0.34
C LEU A 42 -2.84 -14.08 0.64
N ASN A 43 -2.57 -13.97 1.95
CA ASN A 43 -3.57 -14.20 3.00
C ASN A 43 -4.09 -12.89 3.62
N ASN A 44 -4.14 -11.80 2.83
CA ASN A 44 -4.52 -10.47 3.33
C ASN A 44 -5.52 -9.79 2.39
N PRO A 45 -6.72 -9.39 2.86
CA PRO A 45 -7.68 -8.67 2.01
C PRO A 45 -7.15 -7.31 1.51
N CYS A 46 -6.11 -6.76 2.13
CA CYS A 46 -5.54 -5.45 1.77
C CYS A 46 -5.02 -5.36 0.33
N ASN A 47 -4.65 -6.49 -0.29
CA ASN A 47 -4.23 -6.54 -1.70
C ASN A 47 -5.24 -7.28 -2.60
N GLY A 48 -6.46 -7.50 -2.11
CA GLY A 48 -7.50 -8.20 -2.86
C GLY A 48 -7.20 -9.67 -3.13
N TYR A 49 -6.28 -10.29 -2.38
CA TYR A 49 -5.83 -11.68 -2.55
C TYR A 49 -5.19 -11.97 -3.91
N ASN A 50 -4.90 -10.94 -4.70
CA ASN A 50 -4.32 -11.04 -6.03
C ASN A 50 -3.28 -9.93 -6.22
N PRO A 51 -2.04 -10.12 -5.74
CA PRO A 51 -0.98 -9.14 -5.89
C PRO A 51 -0.78 -8.76 -7.36
N THR A 52 -0.79 -7.46 -7.65
CA THR A 52 -0.54 -6.93 -8.99
C THR A 52 0.84 -6.27 -9.07
N PRO A 53 1.42 -6.11 -10.27
CA PRO A 53 2.60 -5.26 -10.46
C PRO A 53 2.34 -3.82 -10.00
N ILE A 54 3.40 -3.14 -9.58
CA ILE A 54 3.39 -1.71 -9.26
C ILE A 54 4.36 -0.97 -10.19
N GLY A 55 4.07 0.30 -10.47
CA GLY A 55 4.93 1.19 -11.24
C GLY A 55 5.65 2.18 -10.32
N VAL A 56 6.91 2.48 -10.65
CA VAL A 56 7.71 3.51 -9.99
C VAL A 56 8.33 4.37 -11.07
N SER A 57 8.20 5.69 -10.93
CA SER A 57 8.80 6.67 -11.82
C SER A 57 9.53 7.70 -10.96
N VAL A 58 10.67 8.17 -11.46
CA VAL A 58 11.52 9.18 -10.82
C VAL A 58 11.84 10.22 -11.87
N TRP A 59 11.70 11.50 -11.53
CA TRP A 59 11.93 12.64 -12.42
C TRP A 59 12.45 13.84 -11.64
#